data_AF-J3BTJ0-F1
#
_entry.id   AF-J3BTJ0-F1
#
_cell.length_a   1.000
_cell.length_b   1.000
_cell.length_c   1.000
_cell.angle_alpha   90.00
_cell.angle_beta   90.00
_cell.angle_gamma   90.00
#
_symmetry.space_group_name_H-M   'P 1'
#
loop_
_entity.id
_entity.type
_entity.pdbx_description
1 polymer ?
#
loop_
_entity_poly.entity_id
_entity_poly.type
_entity_poly.pdbx_seq_one_letter_code
_entity_poly.pdbx_strand_id
1 'polypeptide(L)'
;MSSVVANVKSIVGQVFVVSPEGIRRVLVEGDKLFAGDQIDTGLSGAVSLELADGRTLDLGRDTQWSADTPDSGTDLAAATAQAAPSVEELQQAIVAGADPTKDLEATAAGPTASSSGGAVGGGHSFVMLDATADRVDPTIGFPTAGINSVAQTTLETPAGQTTNVNTNANANANTPSESVLSLSATPTITEAGGVLVYTATLTQAPLSDLTVTLSNGAVIVIPAGSTTGTVNVPLAANDTVYNDATQIEVTVTGTSGGNGITVTPPTTPAVTTITDSVDTTGLTLTATGNITEGGQITYTATLSNPAGTPMT
;
A
#
# COMPACT_ATOMS: atom_id res chain seq x y z
N MET A 1 36.98 27.51 -12.63
CA MET A 1 37.49 26.33 -11.91
C MET A 1 36.28 25.56 -11.45
N SER A 2 36.03 24.37 -11.98
CA SER A 2 34.85 23.57 -11.62
C SER A 2 34.98 23.13 -10.16
N SER A 3 34.11 23.63 -9.29
CA SER A 3 34.05 23.20 -7.88
C SER A 3 33.35 21.85 -7.81
N VAL A 4 33.89 20.93 -7.01
CA VAL A 4 33.23 19.66 -6.69
C VAL A 4 32.10 19.97 -5.70
N VAL A 5 30.88 19.54 -6.03
CA VAL A 5 29.68 19.77 -5.22
C VAL A 5 29.29 18.51 -4.45
N ALA A 6 29.53 17.32 -5.02
CA ALA A 6 29.25 16.05 -4.37
C ALA A 6 30.18 14.92 -4.85
N ASN A 7 30.36 13.89 -4.03
CA ASN A 7 30.99 12.62 -4.40
C ASN A 7 29.94 11.50 -4.35
N VAL A 8 30.01 10.56 -5.29
CA VAL A 8 29.11 9.41 -5.32
C VAL A 8 29.54 8.36 -4.30
N LYS A 9 28.64 8.02 -3.35
CA LYS A 9 28.89 7.00 -2.33
C LYS A 9 28.47 5.61 -2.77
N SER A 10 27.28 5.48 -3.33
CA SER A 10 26.80 4.21 -3.86
C SER A 10 25.78 4.40 -4.97
N ILE A 11 25.75 3.46 -5.93
CA ILE A 11 24.81 3.45 -7.05
C ILE A 11 24.20 2.06 -7.18
N VAL A 12 22.88 2.03 -7.38
CA VAL A 12 22.15 0.83 -7.78
C VAL A 12 21.51 1.10 -9.14
N GLY A 13 21.75 0.25 -10.13
CA GLY A 13 21.21 0.42 -11.48
C GLY A 13 22.01 1.40 -12.36
N GLN A 14 21.37 1.97 -13.38
CA GLN A 14 22.01 2.93 -14.30
C GLN A 14 21.55 4.34 -13.96
N VAL A 15 22.51 5.19 -13.58
CA VAL A 15 22.29 6.62 -13.32
C VAL A 15 23.12 7.39 -14.33
N PHE A 16 22.54 8.45 -14.88
CA PHE A 16 23.20 9.32 -15.84
C PHE A 16 23.46 10.68 -15.22
N VAL A 17 24.53 11.32 -15.65
CA VAL A 17 24.78 12.73 -15.38
C VAL A 17 24.94 13.46 -16.70
N VAL A 18 24.31 14.62 -16.80
CA VAL A 18 24.38 15.55 -17.93
C VAL A 18 25.14 16.77 -17.45
N SER A 19 26.35 16.96 -17.99
CA SER A 19 27.15 18.13 -17.68
C SER A 19 26.56 19.40 -18.32
N PRO A 20 26.88 20.60 -17.82
CA PRO A 20 26.34 21.87 -18.34
C PRO A 20 26.63 22.09 -19.84
N GLU A 21 27.61 21.39 -20.42
CA GLU A 21 27.90 21.34 -21.85
C GLU A 21 26.96 20.42 -22.66
N GLY A 22 25.96 19.81 -22.00
CA GLY A 22 24.98 18.90 -22.60
C GLY A 22 25.48 17.47 -22.80
N ILE A 23 26.66 17.13 -22.29
CA ILE A 23 27.24 15.79 -22.45
C ILE A 23 26.65 14.85 -21.40
N ARG A 24 26.01 13.77 -21.86
CA ARG A 24 25.47 12.71 -21.01
C ARG A 24 26.51 11.59 -20.82
N ARG A 25 26.79 11.24 -19.56
CA ARG A 25 27.63 10.09 -19.18
C ARG A 25 26.96 9.23 -18.13
N VAL A 26 27.37 7.97 -18.03
CA VAL A 26 26.95 7.07 -16.94
C VAL A 26 27.75 7.41 -15.70
N LEU A 27 27.08 7.50 -14.56
CA LEU A 27 27.69 7.79 -13.27
C LEU A 27 28.15 6.48 -12.60
N VAL A 28 29.34 6.47 -12.02
CA VAL A 28 29.88 5.31 -11.27
C VAL A 28 30.20 5.67 -9.81
N GLU A 29 30.26 4.65 -8.95
CA GLU A 29 30.61 4.84 -7.55
C GLU A 29 32.00 5.49 -7.40
N GLY A 30 32.11 6.51 -6.54
CA GLY A 30 33.32 7.29 -6.35
C GLY A 30 33.49 8.48 -7.31
N ASP A 31 32.62 8.66 -8.29
CA ASP A 31 32.69 9.81 -9.20
C ASP A 31 32.47 11.15 -8.47
N LYS A 32 33.12 12.19 -9.01
CA LYS A 32 32.96 13.58 -8.57
C LYS A 32 31.96 14.29 -9.47
N LEU A 33 31.02 14.96 -8.82
CA LEU A 33 30.02 15.80 -9.46
C LEU A 33 30.41 17.26 -9.31
N PHE A 34 30.31 18.00 -10.40
CA PHE A 34 30.73 19.40 -10.46
C PHE A 34 29.54 20.34 -10.48
N ALA A 35 29.79 21.60 -10.13
CA ALA A 35 28.79 22.65 -10.19
C ALA A 35 28.10 22.71 -11.57
N GLY A 36 26.77 22.58 -11.60
CA GLY A 36 25.93 22.59 -12.80
C GLY A 36 25.68 21.22 -13.45
N ASP A 37 26.27 20.13 -12.96
CA ASP A 37 25.95 18.77 -13.42
C ASP A 37 24.50 18.40 -13.03
N GLN A 38 23.77 17.74 -13.94
CA GLN A 38 22.40 17.27 -13.73
C GLN A 38 22.38 15.76 -13.66
N ILE A 39 21.91 15.18 -12.55
CA ILE A 39 21.76 13.75 -12.39
C ILE A 39 20.35 13.33 -12.77
N ASP A 40 20.24 12.22 -13.49
CA ASP A 40 19.00 11.55 -13.83
C ASP A 40 19.13 10.05 -13.49
N THR A 41 18.38 9.61 -12.48
CA THR A 41 18.42 8.22 -12.01
C THR A 41 17.56 7.27 -12.84
N GLY A 42 16.63 7.77 -13.65
CA GLY A 42 15.71 6.96 -14.46
C GLY A 42 14.91 5.91 -13.67
N LEU A 43 14.17 5.05 -14.39
CA LEU A 43 13.20 4.12 -13.79
C LEU A 43 13.81 3.00 -12.92
N SER A 44 15.12 2.76 -13.03
CA SER A 44 15.80 1.64 -12.36
C SER A 44 17.06 2.04 -11.59
N GLY A 45 17.41 3.33 -11.56
CA GLY A 45 18.60 3.82 -10.88
C GLY A 45 18.29 4.44 -9.52
N ALA A 46 19.20 4.31 -8.56
CA ALA A 46 19.21 5.06 -7.32
C ALA A 46 20.67 5.40 -6.98
N VAL A 47 20.90 6.54 -6.33
CA VAL A 47 22.25 6.98 -5.98
C VAL A 47 22.27 7.66 -4.62
N SER A 48 23.25 7.31 -3.80
CA SER A 48 23.61 8.02 -2.58
C SER A 48 24.82 8.91 -2.85
N LEU A 49 24.70 10.19 -2.55
CA LEU A 49 25.71 11.21 -2.75
C LEU A 49 26.18 11.75 -1.40
N GLU A 50 27.46 12.07 -1.29
CA GLU A 50 28.03 12.84 -0.18
C GLU A 50 28.33 14.25 -0.69
N LEU A 51 27.55 15.23 -0.22
CA LEU A 51 27.72 16.64 -0.56
C LEU A 51 29.05 17.17 0.02
N ALA A 52 29.56 18.26 -0.55
CA ALA A 52 30.81 18.88 -0.11
C ALA A 52 30.79 19.37 1.36
N ASP A 53 29.60 19.56 1.93
CA ASP A 53 29.39 19.90 3.35
C ASP A 53 29.33 18.68 4.29
N GLY A 54 29.53 17.47 3.75
CA GLY A 54 29.54 16.20 4.50
C GLY A 54 28.16 15.57 4.71
N ARG A 55 27.08 16.18 4.19
CA ARG A 55 25.74 15.58 4.25
C ARG A 55 25.56 14.50 3.19
N THR A 56 24.73 13.52 3.48
CA THR A 56 24.31 12.50 2.50
C THR A 56 22.99 12.90 1.85
N LEU A 57 22.91 12.73 0.52
CA LEU A 57 21.71 12.93 -0.28
C LEU A 57 21.40 11.65 -1.04
N ASP A 58 20.28 11.03 -0.70
CA ASP A 58 19.80 9.81 -1.36
C ASP A 58 18.76 10.17 -2.43
N LEU A 59 19.07 9.84 -3.67
CA LEU A 59 18.18 10.02 -4.81
C LEU A 59 17.59 8.66 -5.18
N GLY A 60 16.26 8.59 -5.13
CA GLY A 60 15.50 7.42 -5.52
C GLY A 60 15.41 7.24 -7.03
N ARG A 61 14.54 6.34 -7.46
CA ARG A 61 14.24 6.12 -8.88
C ARG A 61 13.46 7.31 -9.44
N ASP A 62 13.60 7.52 -10.75
CA ASP A 62 12.91 8.55 -11.52
C ASP A 62 13.06 9.95 -10.91
N THR A 63 14.26 10.22 -10.39
CA THR A 63 14.57 11.46 -9.69
C THR A 63 15.63 12.22 -10.48
N GLN A 64 15.42 13.52 -10.64
CA GLN A 64 16.41 14.43 -11.19
C GLN A 64 16.94 15.36 -10.11
N TRP A 65 18.25 15.61 -10.12
CA TRP A 65 18.90 16.50 -9.17
C TRP A 65 20.00 17.32 -9.83
N SER A 66 19.99 18.62 -9.56
CA SER A 66 20.97 19.58 -10.05
C SER A 66 22.07 19.78 -9.02
N ALA A 67 23.32 19.54 -9.41
CA ALA A 67 24.51 19.84 -8.63
C ALA A 67 24.85 21.34 -8.71
N ASP A 68 23.87 22.22 -8.54
CA ASP A 68 24.17 23.65 -8.44
C ASP A 68 24.83 23.93 -7.09
N THR A 69 25.72 24.93 -7.05
CA THR A 69 26.30 25.38 -5.79
C THR A 69 25.14 25.72 -4.86
N PRO A 70 25.05 25.14 -3.65
CA PRO A 70 24.07 25.61 -2.68
C PRO A 70 24.36 27.09 -2.51
N ASP A 71 23.35 27.93 -2.79
CA ASP A 71 23.44 29.35 -2.52
C ASP A 71 23.89 29.46 -1.06
N SER A 72 25.13 29.88 -0.88
CA SER A 72 25.74 30.02 0.45
C SER A 72 25.21 31.34 1.01
N GLY A 73 23.89 31.39 1.17
CA GLY A 73 23.11 32.49 1.70
C GLY A 73 22.35 31.96 2.90
N THR A 74 23.07 31.87 4.02
CA THR A 74 22.58 32.24 5.35
C THR A 74 21.07 32.09 5.58
N ASP A 75 20.73 31.08 6.38
CA ASP A 75 19.98 31.23 7.64
C ASP A 75 18.81 30.25 7.81
N LEU A 76 19.14 28.97 8.00
CA LEU A 76 18.16 28.01 8.53
C LEU A 76 17.83 28.30 10.01
N ALA A 77 18.62 29.13 10.72
CA ALA A 77 18.27 29.59 12.06
C ALA A 77 17.20 30.70 12.03
N ALA A 78 17.07 31.47 10.94
CA ALA A 78 15.96 32.41 10.72
C ALA A 78 14.66 31.68 10.34
N ALA A 79 14.72 30.52 9.67
CA ALA A 79 13.52 29.71 9.43
C ALA A 79 12.88 29.20 10.74
N THR A 80 13.67 29.11 11.83
CA THR A 80 13.16 28.76 13.17
C THR A 80 12.78 29.96 14.04
N ALA A 81 12.94 31.20 13.58
CA ALA A 81 12.69 32.40 14.39
C ALA A 81 11.26 32.97 14.30
N GLN A 82 10.40 32.46 13.41
CA GLN A 82 8.97 32.77 13.45
C GLN A 82 8.26 31.73 14.32
N ALA A 83 8.54 31.75 15.63
CA ALA A 83 7.74 31.00 16.58
C ALA A 83 6.30 31.52 16.51
N ALA A 84 5.34 30.64 16.22
CA ALA A 84 3.93 30.96 16.40
C ALA A 84 3.71 31.48 17.84
N PRO A 85 2.91 32.54 18.05
CA PRO A 85 2.67 33.08 19.38
C PRO A 85 2.16 31.97 20.32
N SER A 86 2.61 31.99 21.56
CA SER A 86 2.19 31.01 22.54
C SER A 86 0.68 31.14 22.83
N VAL A 87 0.07 30.05 23.31
CA VAL A 87 -1.37 30.01 23.63
C VAL A 87 -1.74 31.08 24.67
N GLU A 88 -0.85 31.38 25.61
CA GLU A 88 -1.00 32.46 26.59
C GLU A 88 -1.01 33.87 25.98
N GLU A 89 -0.17 34.13 24.98
CA GLU A 89 -0.13 35.43 24.29
C GLU A 89 -1.38 35.63 23.43
N LEU A 90 -1.84 34.57 22.76
CA LEU A 90 -3.11 34.58 22.02
C LEU A 90 -4.32 34.82 22.96
N GLN A 91 -4.31 34.24 24.17
CA GLN A 91 -5.38 34.50 25.15
C GLN A 91 -5.37 35.94 25.67
N GLN A 92 -4.20 36.54 25.89
CA GLN A 92 -4.11 37.96 26.28
C GLN A 92 -4.52 38.91 25.16
N ALA A 93 -4.21 38.59 23.90
CA ALA A 93 -4.63 39.38 22.75
C ALA A 93 -6.17 39.35 22.55
N ILE A 94 -6.81 38.20 22.76
CA ILE A 94 -8.27 38.07 22.70
C ILE A 94 -8.94 38.88 23.82
N VAL A 95 -8.41 38.84 25.05
CA VAL A 95 -8.94 39.62 26.19
C VAL A 95 -8.75 41.13 25.99
N ALA A 96 -7.69 41.55 25.30
CA ALA A 96 -7.45 42.94 24.92
C ALA A 96 -8.29 43.41 23.71
N GLY A 97 -9.07 42.52 23.08
CA GLY A 97 -9.93 42.83 21.94
C GLY A 97 -9.21 42.94 20.59
N ALA A 98 -7.99 42.41 20.48
CA ALA A 98 -7.25 42.32 19.22
C ALA A 98 -7.71 41.11 18.39
N ASP A 99 -7.87 41.28 17.07
CA ASP A 99 -8.24 40.21 16.14
C ASP A 99 -6.96 39.50 15.63
N PRO A 100 -6.70 38.25 16.05
CA PRO A 100 -5.46 37.55 15.72
C PRO A 100 -5.33 37.21 14.22
N THR A 101 -6.36 37.43 13.41
CA THR A 101 -6.33 37.18 11.96
C THR A 101 -5.79 38.36 11.14
N LYS A 102 -5.57 39.53 11.76
CA LYS A 102 -5.15 40.76 11.09
C LYS A 102 -3.64 41.06 11.21
N ASP A 103 -2.98 40.52 12.25
CA ASP A 103 -1.56 40.77 12.55
C ASP A 103 -0.61 39.64 12.09
N LEU A 104 -1.15 38.60 11.45
CA LEU A 104 -0.34 37.54 10.84
C LEU A 104 0.07 37.99 9.43
N GLU A 105 1.21 38.67 9.32
CA GLU A 105 1.91 38.87 8.05
C GLU A 105 2.10 37.50 7.36
N ALA A 106 1.78 37.44 6.05
CA ALA A 106 1.80 36.19 5.28
C ALA A 106 3.21 35.57 5.26
N THR A 107 3.39 34.43 5.92
CA THR A 107 4.67 33.75 6.12
C THR A 107 5.24 33.04 4.87
N ALA A 108 5.06 33.56 3.66
CA ALA A 108 5.49 32.85 2.45
C ALA A 108 5.99 33.70 1.26
N ALA A 109 6.08 35.02 1.36
CA ALA A 109 6.70 35.82 0.30
C ALA A 109 8.15 36.13 0.68
N GLY A 110 9.10 35.61 -0.11
CA GLY A 110 10.54 35.86 0.05
C GLY A 110 10.93 37.35 0.04
N PRO A 111 12.22 37.66 0.28
CA PRO A 111 12.67 38.99 0.67
C PRO A 111 12.33 40.04 -0.39
N THR A 112 11.70 41.12 0.07
CA THR A 112 11.36 42.29 -0.74
C THR A 112 12.63 43.07 -1.07
N ALA A 113 12.93 43.18 -2.36
CA ALA A 113 14.00 44.03 -2.84
C ALA A 113 13.65 45.51 -2.64
N SER A 114 14.51 46.20 -1.90
CA SER A 114 14.53 47.66 -1.74
C SER A 114 14.54 48.37 -3.11
N SER A 115 13.43 48.98 -3.49
CA SER A 115 13.47 50.17 -4.35
C SER A 115 12.33 51.13 -4.01
N SER A 116 12.73 52.39 -3.86
CA SER A 116 11.88 53.52 -3.54
C SER A 116 10.87 53.78 -4.65
N GLY A 117 9.58 53.57 -4.35
CA GLY A 117 8.48 54.31 -4.96
C GLY A 117 7.76 53.62 -6.13
N GLY A 118 6.56 53.11 -5.84
CA GLY A 118 5.42 53.15 -6.77
C GLY A 118 5.09 51.86 -7.54
N ALA A 119 3.88 51.36 -7.27
CA ALA A 119 3.06 50.41 -8.03
C ALA A 119 3.44 48.91 -7.99
N VAL A 120 2.58 48.17 -7.27
CA VAL A 120 2.10 46.80 -7.50
C VAL A 120 2.73 46.01 -8.66
N GLY A 121 3.29 44.85 -8.33
CA GLY A 121 3.25 43.64 -9.17
C GLY A 121 4.02 43.68 -10.48
N GLY A 122 5.21 43.07 -10.49
CA GLY A 122 6.00 42.81 -11.69
C GLY A 122 5.18 42.07 -12.76
N GLY A 123 5.06 42.71 -13.92
CA GLY A 123 4.29 42.23 -15.04
C GLY A 123 4.90 41.00 -15.70
N HIS A 124 4.07 39.98 -15.88
CA HIS A 124 4.04 39.29 -17.16
C HIS A 124 3.45 40.29 -18.15
N SER A 125 4.12 40.55 -19.27
CA SER A 125 3.57 41.37 -20.34
C SER A 125 2.34 40.65 -20.92
N PHE A 126 1.15 41.00 -20.45
CA PHE A 126 -0.07 40.62 -21.13
C PHE A 126 -0.19 41.52 -22.36
N VAL A 127 -0.18 40.92 -23.54
CA VAL A 127 -0.73 41.58 -24.72
C VAL A 127 -2.23 41.70 -24.44
N MET A 128 -2.76 42.92 -24.31
CA MET A 128 -4.21 43.10 -24.48
C MET A 128 -4.50 42.79 -25.96
N LEU A 129 -5.09 41.64 -26.25
CA LEU A 129 -5.74 41.45 -27.54
C LEU A 129 -6.95 42.36 -27.54
N ASP A 130 -6.87 43.46 -28.31
CA ASP A 130 -8.07 44.17 -28.73
C ASP A 130 -8.93 43.19 -29.54
N ALA A 131 -10.15 42.94 -29.06
CA ALA A 131 -11.04 41.95 -29.65
C ALA A 131 -11.62 42.51 -30.96
N THR A 132 -10.86 42.40 -32.05
CA THR A 132 -11.31 42.80 -33.40
C THR A 132 -12.15 41.72 -34.09
N ALA A 133 -13.01 41.01 -33.34
CA ALA A 133 -13.94 40.06 -33.93
C ALA A 133 -15.35 40.29 -33.36
N ASP A 134 -16.29 40.48 -34.28
CA ASP A 134 -17.72 40.55 -33.99
C ASP A 134 -18.13 39.46 -33.01
N ARG A 135 -18.93 39.89 -32.03
CA ARG A 135 -19.58 39.07 -31.02
C ARG A 135 -19.94 37.68 -31.57
N VAL A 136 -19.19 36.67 -31.16
CA VAL A 136 -19.57 35.28 -31.37
C VAL A 136 -20.66 34.99 -30.34
N ASP A 137 -21.92 34.86 -30.73
CA ASP A 137 -22.95 34.36 -29.83
C ASP A 137 -22.62 32.88 -29.54
N PRO A 138 -22.21 32.52 -28.31
CA PRO A 138 -22.00 31.12 -27.99
C PRO A 138 -23.39 30.45 -27.95
N THR A 139 -23.60 29.48 -28.84
CA THR A 139 -24.73 28.55 -28.69
C THR A 139 -24.49 27.73 -27.42
N ILE A 140 -24.93 28.23 -26.28
CA ILE A 140 -24.93 27.46 -25.03
C ILE A 140 -26.11 26.50 -25.10
N GLY A 141 -25.81 25.30 -25.56
CA GLY A 141 -26.71 24.17 -25.60
C GLY A 141 -25.95 22.96 -26.14
N PHE A 142 -25.98 21.84 -25.43
CA PHE A 142 -25.52 20.59 -26.02
C PHE A 142 -26.43 20.25 -27.21
N PRO A 143 -25.88 19.75 -28.33
CA PRO A 143 -26.71 19.21 -29.40
C PRO A 143 -27.54 18.06 -28.84
N THR A 144 -28.84 18.26 -28.65
CA THR A 144 -29.74 17.15 -28.33
C THR A 144 -29.90 16.32 -29.59
N ALA A 145 -29.09 15.28 -29.73
CA ALA A 145 -29.54 14.11 -30.49
C ALA A 145 -30.82 13.61 -29.80
N GLY A 146 -31.92 13.55 -30.55
CA GLY A 146 -33.20 13.12 -30.02
C GLY A 146 -33.15 11.66 -29.56
N ILE A 147 -33.82 11.42 -28.44
CA ILE A 147 -34.27 10.13 -27.89
C ILE A 147 -33.16 9.22 -27.36
N ASN A 148 -32.95 9.36 -26.05
CA ASN A 148 -32.47 8.30 -25.19
C ASN A 148 -33.38 7.07 -25.32
N SER A 149 -32.77 5.91 -25.50
CA SER A 149 -33.43 4.63 -25.30
C SER A 149 -33.90 4.50 -23.84
N VAL A 150 -35.15 4.83 -23.58
CA VAL A 150 -35.97 4.05 -22.65
C VAL A 150 -37.22 3.66 -23.42
N ALA A 151 -37.32 2.39 -23.79
CA ALA A 151 -38.63 1.83 -24.05
C ALA A 151 -39.40 1.90 -22.73
N GLN A 152 -40.17 2.97 -22.51
CA GLN A 152 -41.28 2.94 -21.58
C GLN A 152 -42.32 2.01 -22.20
N THR A 153 -42.34 0.76 -21.74
CA THR A 153 -43.51 -0.10 -21.92
C THR A 153 -44.59 0.42 -20.98
N THR A 154 -45.35 1.42 -21.42
CA THR A 154 -46.62 1.78 -20.76
C THR A 154 -47.63 0.70 -21.11
N LEU A 155 -47.92 -0.21 -20.18
CA LEU A 155 -49.12 -1.04 -20.27
C LEU A 155 -50.32 -0.18 -19.83
N GLU A 156 -51.10 0.29 -20.80
CA GLU A 156 -52.37 0.95 -20.49
C GLU A 156 -53.35 -0.10 -19.95
N THR A 157 -53.74 0.05 -18.68
CA THR A 157 -54.95 -0.58 -18.17
C THR A 157 -56.11 0.44 -18.24
N PRO A 158 -57.36 0.02 -18.51
CA PRO A 158 -58.43 0.92 -19.00
C PRO A 158 -59.00 1.95 -18.00
N ALA A 159 -58.31 2.28 -16.90
CA ALA A 159 -58.88 3.07 -15.80
C ALA A 159 -58.04 4.28 -15.35
N GLY A 160 -57.12 4.77 -16.17
CA GLY A 160 -56.57 6.13 -16.03
C GLY A 160 -55.86 6.47 -14.69
N GLN A 161 -55.36 5.47 -13.96
CA GLN A 161 -54.57 5.69 -12.75
C GLN A 161 -53.07 5.66 -13.10
N THR A 162 -52.42 6.82 -13.06
CA THR A 162 -50.97 6.95 -13.26
C THR A 162 -50.25 6.68 -11.94
N THR A 163 -49.76 5.44 -11.76
CA THR A 163 -48.73 5.19 -10.74
C THR A 163 -47.39 5.64 -11.31
N ASN A 164 -46.90 6.78 -10.83
CA ASN A 164 -45.61 7.32 -11.22
C ASN A 164 -44.51 6.45 -10.59
N VAL A 165 -43.99 5.47 -11.34
CA VAL A 165 -42.78 4.75 -10.92
C VAL A 165 -41.59 5.62 -11.29
N ASN A 166 -41.11 6.39 -10.34
CA ASN A 166 -39.84 7.08 -10.49
C ASN A 166 -38.70 6.04 -10.49
N THR A 167 -38.21 5.66 -11.67
CA THR A 167 -36.90 5.00 -11.80
C THR A 167 -35.86 6.03 -12.23
N ASN A 168 -35.68 7.08 -11.45
CA ASN A 168 -34.42 7.82 -11.46
C ASN A 168 -33.34 6.97 -10.78
N ALA A 169 -32.76 6.05 -11.56
CA ALA A 169 -31.46 5.49 -11.28
C ALA A 169 -30.52 5.88 -12.43
N ASN A 170 -30.23 7.18 -12.56
CA ASN A 170 -29.04 7.60 -13.30
C ASN A 170 -27.80 7.29 -12.44
N ALA A 171 -27.41 6.01 -12.39
CA ALA A 171 -26.10 5.62 -11.90
C ALA A 171 -25.10 5.84 -13.03
N ASN A 172 -24.37 6.95 -12.98
CA ASN A 172 -23.10 7.07 -13.70
C ASN A 172 -22.14 6.01 -13.13
N ALA A 173 -22.16 4.81 -13.72
CA ALA A 173 -21.51 3.61 -13.21
C ALA A 173 -20.01 3.57 -13.53
N ASN A 174 -19.25 4.56 -13.06
CA ASN A 174 -17.79 4.49 -13.06
C ASN A 174 -17.15 4.92 -11.73
N THR A 175 -17.94 5.00 -10.65
CA THR A 175 -17.40 5.03 -9.30
C THR A 175 -17.18 3.60 -8.83
N PRO A 176 -15.94 3.20 -8.46
CA PRO A 176 -15.69 1.89 -7.90
C PRO A 176 -16.56 1.69 -6.66
N SER A 177 -17.27 0.57 -6.60
CA SER A 177 -18.10 0.26 -5.45
C SER A 177 -17.24 -0.30 -4.32
N GLU A 178 -17.52 0.05 -3.07
CA GLU A 178 -16.72 -0.42 -1.94
C GLU A 178 -16.96 -1.92 -1.69
N SER A 179 -15.87 -2.66 -1.46
CA SER A 179 -15.91 -4.07 -1.15
C SER A 179 -15.00 -4.39 0.02
N VAL A 180 -15.54 -5.05 1.04
CA VAL A 180 -14.78 -5.49 2.21
C VAL A 180 -14.27 -6.89 1.96
N LEU A 181 -12.96 -7.09 2.14
CA LEU A 181 -12.31 -8.38 2.05
C LEU A 181 -12.24 -9.00 3.46
N SER A 182 -12.70 -10.24 3.57
CA SER A 182 -12.50 -11.09 4.74
C SER A 182 -11.60 -12.26 4.36
N LEU A 183 -10.74 -12.67 5.29
CA LEU A 183 -9.83 -13.80 5.13
C LEU A 183 -10.09 -14.80 6.27
N SER A 184 -10.29 -16.06 5.92
CA SER A 184 -10.36 -17.17 6.87
C SER A 184 -9.38 -18.27 6.49
N ALA A 185 -8.99 -19.08 7.48
CA ALA A 185 -8.15 -20.26 7.31
C ALA A 185 -8.83 -21.48 7.92
N THR A 186 -8.32 -22.69 7.63
CA THR A 186 -8.71 -23.89 8.37
C THR A 186 -8.41 -23.68 9.86
N PRO A 187 -9.39 -23.83 10.77
CA PRO A 187 -9.24 -23.39 12.16
C PRO A 187 -8.26 -24.25 12.96
N THR A 188 -8.25 -25.55 12.72
CA THR A 188 -7.40 -26.50 13.44
C THR A 188 -6.87 -27.58 12.51
N ILE A 189 -5.60 -27.93 12.66
CA ILE A 189 -4.95 -29.06 11.99
C ILE A 189 -4.07 -29.81 13.00
N THR A 190 -3.66 -31.03 12.68
CA THR A 190 -2.77 -31.85 13.52
C THR A 190 -1.34 -31.84 12.97
N GLU A 191 -0.35 -32.11 13.82
CA GLU A 191 1.06 -32.28 13.42
C GLU A 191 1.31 -33.45 12.45
N ALA A 192 0.32 -34.35 12.28
CA ALA A 192 0.32 -35.38 11.25
C ALA A 192 0.32 -34.82 9.81
N GLY A 193 0.28 -33.50 9.66
CA GLY A 193 0.27 -32.80 8.38
C GLY A 193 -1.13 -32.65 7.82
N GLY A 194 -1.23 -31.92 6.71
CA GLY A 194 -2.53 -31.66 6.09
C GLY A 194 -2.49 -30.59 5.03
N VAL A 195 -3.68 -30.14 4.61
CA VAL A 195 -3.83 -29.05 3.66
C VAL A 195 -4.49 -27.89 4.38
N LEU A 196 -3.76 -26.78 4.48
CA LEU A 196 -4.29 -25.54 4.99
C LEU A 196 -5.03 -24.81 3.88
N VAL A 197 -6.31 -24.54 4.09
CA VAL A 197 -7.17 -23.86 3.11
C VAL A 197 -7.40 -22.43 3.57
N TYR A 198 -6.88 -21.46 2.81
CA TYR A 198 -7.22 -20.05 3.01
C TYR A 198 -8.36 -19.69 2.07
N THR A 199 -9.40 -19.04 2.61
CA THR A 199 -10.57 -18.58 1.87
C THR A 199 -10.68 -17.07 2.00
N ALA A 200 -10.67 -16.37 0.87
CA ALA A 200 -10.92 -14.95 0.80
C ALA A 200 -12.34 -14.71 0.29
N THR A 201 -13.09 -13.84 0.96
CA THR A 201 -14.47 -13.49 0.59
C THR A 201 -14.66 -11.99 0.51
N LEU A 202 -15.22 -11.52 -0.60
CA LEU A 202 -15.61 -10.15 -0.84
C LEU A 202 -17.12 -9.96 -0.67
N THR A 203 -17.51 -8.76 -0.24
CA THR A 203 -18.92 -8.35 -0.20
C THR A 203 -19.48 -8.05 -1.58
N GLN A 204 -18.62 -7.81 -2.57
CA GLN A 204 -19.01 -7.54 -3.95
C GLN A 204 -18.04 -8.16 -4.96
N ALA A 205 -18.60 -8.69 -6.04
CA ALA A 205 -17.83 -9.31 -7.12
C ALA A 205 -17.08 -8.25 -7.96
N PRO A 206 -15.79 -8.45 -8.26
CA PRO A 206 -15.04 -7.58 -9.14
C PRO A 206 -15.39 -7.82 -10.62
N LEU A 207 -15.09 -6.85 -11.48
CA LEU A 207 -15.25 -6.97 -12.93
C LEU A 207 -14.04 -7.60 -13.64
N SER A 208 -12.91 -7.70 -12.94
CA SER A 208 -11.69 -8.37 -13.38
C SER A 208 -11.17 -9.29 -12.28
N ASP A 209 -10.22 -10.16 -12.61
CA ASP A 209 -9.55 -10.97 -11.60
C ASP A 209 -8.89 -10.08 -10.54
N LEU A 210 -9.04 -10.49 -9.28
CA LEU A 210 -8.43 -9.87 -8.12
C LEU A 210 -7.43 -10.85 -7.51
N THR A 211 -6.19 -10.42 -7.35
CA THR A 211 -5.15 -11.19 -6.67
C THR A 211 -4.98 -10.66 -5.24
N VAL A 212 -4.93 -11.59 -4.28
CA VAL A 212 -4.71 -11.31 -2.86
C VAL A 212 -3.43 -12.02 -2.46
N THR A 213 -2.45 -11.24 -1.99
CA THR A 213 -1.17 -11.77 -1.51
C THR A 213 -1.21 -11.90 0.00
N LEU A 214 -0.78 -13.05 0.51
CA LEU A 214 -0.75 -13.37 1.93
C LEU A 214 0.67 -13.23 2.50
N SER A 215 0.80 -13.07 3.82
CA SER A 215 2.08 -12.92 4.52
C SER A 215 2.98 -14.16 4.45
N ASN A 216 2.40 -15.33 4.22
CA ASN A 216 3.13 -16.59 3.98
C ASN A 216 3.57 -16.75 2.51
N GLY A 217 3.35 -15.75 1.65
CA GLY A 217 3.70 -15.78 0.23
C GLY A 217 2.69 -16.49 -0.67
N ALA A 218 1.61 -17.07 -0.12
CA ALA A 218 0.55 -17.64 -0.92
C ALA A 218 -0.28 -16.55 -1.63
N VAL A 219 -0.80 -16.88 -2.81
CA VAL A 219 -1.61 -15.97 -3.63
C VAL A 219 -2.99 -16.58 -3.84
N ILE A 220 -4.03 -15.86 -3.44
CA ILE A 220 -5.41 -16.20 -3.75
C ILE A 220 -5.85 -15.40 -4.98
N VAL A 221 -6.43 -16.09 -5.96
CA VAL A 221 -7.05 -15.44 -7.12
C VAL A 221 -8.56 -15.54 -6.97
N ILE A 222 -9.23 -14.40 -7.08
CA ILE A 222 -10.68 -14.30 -7.07
C ILE A 222 -11.09 -13.92 -8.50
N PRO A 223 -11.70 -14.84 -9.26
CA PRO A 223 -12.05 -14.60 -10.65
C PRO A 223 -13.05 -13.45 -10.80
N ALA A 224 -13.02 -12.80 -11.96
CA ALA A 224 -14.04 -11.82 -12.34
C ALA A 224 -15.46 -12.40 -12.14
N GLY A 225 -16.37 -11.59 -11.56
CA GLY A 225 -17.74 -11.97 -11.26
C GLY A 225 -17.91 -12.90 -10.05
N SER A 226 -16.82 -13.34 -9.40
CA SER A 226 -16.87 -14.18 -8.20
C SER A 226 -16.56 -13.38 -6.94
N THR A 227 -17.15 -13.76 -5.81
CA THR A 227 -16.89 -13.13 -4.51
C THR A 227 -15.93 -13.94 -3.64
N THR A 228 -15.58 -15.15 -4.04
CA THR A 228 -14.76 -16.06 -3.24
C THR A 228 -13.58 -16.59 -4.05
N GLY A 229 -12.46 -16.79 -3.36
CA GLY A 229 -11.31 -17.50 -3.88
C GLY A 229 -10.63 -18.28 -2.76
N THR A 230 -9.96 -19.36 -3.14
CA THR A 230 -9.27 -20.25 -2.19
C THR A 230 -7.86 -20.54 -2.65
N VAL A 231 -6.98 -20.82 -1.69
CA VAL A 231 -5.66 -21.39 -1.96
C VAL A 231 -5.38 -22.49 -0.95
N ASN A 232 -4.79 -23.57 -1.45
CA ASN A 232 -4.37 -24.72 -0.66
C ASN A 232 -2.86 -24.63 -0.43
N VAL A 233 -2.46 -24.60 0.84
CA VAL A 233 -1.06 -24.63 1.26
C VAL A 233 -0.81 -25.97 1.96
N PRO A 234 -0.02 -26.88 1.37
CA PRO A 234 0.29 -28.14 2.03
C PRO A 234 1.21 -27.87 3.23
N LEU A 235 0.86 -28.45 4.37
CA LEU A 235 1.71 -28.48 5.55
C LEU A 235 2.30 -29.89 5.69
N ALA A 236 3.63 -29.97 5.71
CA ALA A 236 4.33 -31.22 5.95
C ALA A 236 4.04 -31.72 7.37
N ALA A 237 3.98 -33.04 7.54
CA ALA A 237 3.91 -33.65 8.85
C ALA A 237 5.20 -33.32 9.62
N ASN A 238 5.05 -32.85 10.85
CA ASN A 238 6.16 -32.58 11.77
C ASN A 238 5.79 -33.11 13.15
N ASP A 239 5.29 -34.35 13.16
CA ASP A 239 4.83 -35.04 14.35
C ASP A 239 6.03 -35.33 15.28
N THR A 240 5.94 -34.86 16.52
CA THR A 240 6.98 -35.09 17.53
C THR A 240 6.41 -35.74 18.78
N VAL A 241 7.27 -36.38 19.57
CA VAL A 241 6.87 -37.02 20.84
C VAL A 241 6.46 -35.97 21.91
N TYR A 242 6.75 -34.69 21.69
CA TYR A 242 6.47 -33.61 22.63
C TYR A 242 5.21 -32.85 22.23
N ASN A 243 4.45 -32.41 23.24
CA ASN A 243 3.24 -31.62 23.03
C ASN A 243 3.62 -30.17 22.70
N ASP A 244 3.81 -29.88 21.42
CA ASP A 244 4.20 -28.57 20.95
C ASP A 244 3.06 -27.91 20.15
N ALA A 245 2.05 -27.41 20.87
CA ALA A 245 0.97 -26.65 20.25
C ALA A 245 1.54 -25.36 19.63
N THR A 246 1.36 -25.21 18.32
CA THR A 246 1.85 -24.04 17.57
C THR A 246 0.71 -23.34 16.85
N GLN A 247 0.89 -22.05 16.57
CA GLN A 247 -0.13 -21.23 15.90
C GLN A 247 0.48 -20.62 14.64
N ILE A 248 -0.25 -20.73 13.54
CA ILE A 248 0.06 -20.06 12.28
C ILE A 248 -0.90 -18.89 12.12
N GLU A 249 -0.34 -17.69 11.99
CA GLU A 249 -1.09 -16.46 11.73
C GLU A 249 -0.72 -15.92 10.36
N VAL A 250 -1.73 -15.65 9.52
CA VAL A 250 -1.52 -15.12 8.16
C VAL A 250 -2.41 -13.92 7.92
N THR A 251 -1.80 -12.85 7.42
CA THR A 251 -2.46 -11.59 7.08
C THR A 251 -2.42 -11.35 5.58
N VAL A 252 -3.28 -10.46 5.09
CA VAL A 252 -3.21 -9.96 3.72
C VAL A 252 -2.14 -8.88 3.65
N THR A 253 -1.15 -9.05 2.78
CA THR A 253 -0.07 -8.07 2.57
C THR A 253 -0.36 -7.10 1.44
N GLY A 254 -1.21 -7.51 0.48
CA GLY A 254 -1.60 -6.65 -0.62
C GLY A 254 -2.68 -7.26 -1.49
N THR A 255 -3.36 -6.40 -2.24
CA THR A 255 -4.35 -6.78 -3.25
C THR A 255 -4.04 -6.05 -4.56
N SER A 256 -4.28 -6.70 -5.70
CA SER A 256 -4.06 -6.10 -7.02
C SER A 256 -5.12 -6.57 -8.02
N GLY A 257 -5.57 -5.69 -8.90
CA GLY A 257 -6.67 -5.97 -9.84
C GLY A 257 -8.03 -5.59 -9.25
N GLY A 258 -9.07 -6.36 -9.58
CA GLY A 258 -10.43 -6.11 -9.11
C GLY A 258 -11.09 -4.83 -9.66
N ASN A 259 -11.11 -4.64 -10.98
CA ASN A 259 -11.73 -3.46 -11.58
C ASN A 259 -13.20 -3.30 -11.15
N GLY A 260 -13.65 -2.05 -10.96
CA GLY A 260 -15.02 -1.73 -10.55
C GLY A 260 -15.27 -1.80 -9.04
N ILE A 261 -14.28 -2.21 -8.24
CA ILE A 261 -14.39 -2.20 -6.78
C ILE A 261 -13.17 -1.58 -6.09
N THR A 262 -13.39 -0.96 -4.94
CA THR A 262 -12.32 -0.58 -3.99
C THR A 262 -12.27 -1.62 -2.88
N VAL A 263 -11.15 -2.33 -2.76
CA VAL A 263 -11.00 -3.42 -1.78
C VAL A 263 -10.43 -2.90 -0.47
N THR A 264 -11.14 -3.11 0.63
CA THR A 264 -10.63 -2.87 1.99
C THR A 264 -10.10 -4.19 2.58
N PRO A 265 -8.78 -4.34 2.82
CA PRO A 265 -8.21 -5.55 3.41
C PRO A 265 -8.68 -5.79 4.86
N PRO A 266 -8.73 -7.05 5.32
CA PRO A 266 -9.03 -7.34 6.72
C PRO A 266 -7.87 -6.88 7.63
N THR A 267 -8.22 -6.39 8.81
CA THR A 267 -7.24 -6.02 9.85
C THR A 267 -6.93 -7.17 10.81
N THR A 268 -7.76 -8.22 10.81
CA THR A 268 -7.59 -9.40 11.66
C THR A 268 -6.82 -10.50 10.91
N PRO A 269 -5.77 -11.09 11.50
CA PRO A 269 -5.09 -12.24 10.93
C PRO A 269 -6.02 -13.45 10.88
N ALA A 270 -5.86 -14.28 9.84
CA ALA A 270 -6.43 -15.61 9.81
C ALA A 270 -5.54 -16.54 10.63
N VAL A 271 -6.15 -17.24 11.58
CA VAL A 271 -5.46 -18.06 12.58
C VAL A 271 -5.75 -19.53 12.35
N THR A 272 -4.69 -20.35 12.44
CA THR A 272 -4.78 -21.81 12.47
C THR A 272 -4.01 -22.32 13.67
N THR A 273 -4.68 -23.11 14.51
CA THR A 273 -4.05 -23.80 15.64
C THR A 273 -3.60 -25.18 15.18
N ILE A 274 -2.32 -25.49 15.40
CA ILE A 274 -1.76 -26.83 15.22
C ILE A 274 -1.85 -27.54 16.57
N THR A 275 -2.61 -28.62 16.60
CA THR A 275 -2.75 -29.48 17.78
C THR A 275 -1.86 -30.71 17.63
N ASP A 276 -1.30 -31.15 18.75
CA ASP A 276 -0.52 -32.39 18.83
C ASP A 276 -1.35 -33.61 18.35
N SER A 277 -0.66 -34.57 17.78
CA SER A 277 -1.23 -35.87 17.40
C SER A 277 -1.34 -36.76 18.63
N VAL A 278 -2.45 -37.47 18.78
CA VAL A 278 -2.58 -38.43 19.90
C VAL A 278 -1.94 -39.76 19.51
N ASP A 279 -0.76 -40.03 20.06
CA ASP A 279 -0.08 -41.32 19.94
C ASP A 279 -0.68 -42.36 20.90
N THR A 280 -1.34 -43.39 20.36
CA THR A 280 -1.87 -44.49 21.18
C THR A 280 -0.91 -45.68 21.19
N THR A 281 -0.44 -46.08 22.38
CA THR A 281 0.34 -47.31 22.55
C THR A 281 -0.57 -48.45 23.01
N GLY A 282 -0.64 -49.53 22.23
CA GLY A 282 -1.33 -50.76 22.58
C GLY A 282 -0.41 -51.77 23.27
N LEU A 283 -0.96 -52.55 24.21
CA LEU A 283 -0.29 -53.66 24.87
C LEU A 283 -0.96 -54.98 24.46
N THR A 284 -0.17 -55.90 23.92
CA THR A 284 -0.62 -57.27 23.63
C THR A 284 0.06 -58.23 24.59
N LEU A 285 -0.73 -59.06 25.27
CA LEU A 285 -0.22 -60.08 26.19
C LEU A 285 -0.39 -61.46 25.56
N THR A 286 0.72 -62.16 25.38
CA THR A 286 0.73 -63.55 24.88
C THR A 286 1.27 -64.46 25.97
N ALA A 287 0.75 -65.68 26.03
CA ALA A 287 1.21 -66.70 26.96
C ALA A 287 1.61 -67.96 26.18
N THR A 288 2.52 -68.75 26.74
CA THR A 288 2.79 -70.11 26.27
C THR A 288 1.49 -70.93 26.20
N GLY A 289 1.19 -71.49 25.03
CA GLY A 289 -0.15 -72.04 24.73
C GLY A 289 -0.53 -73.30 25.51
N ASN A 290 0.36 -74.27 25.64
CA ASN A 290 0.13 -75.47 26.44
C ASN A 290 1.38 -75.79 27.24
N ILE A 291 1.20 -76.09 28.53
CA ILE A 291 2.25 -76.53 29.44
C ILE A 291 1.81 -77.80 30.16
N THR A 292 2.77 -78.62 30.57
CA THR A 292 2.54 -79.76 31.47
C THR A 292 2.47 -79.25 32.92
N GLU A 293 1.72 -79.92 33.79
CA GLU A 293 1.70 -79.59 35.22
C GLU A 293 3.11 -79.55 35.81
N GLY A 294 3.40 -78.49 36.58
CA GLY A 294 4.74 -78.18 37.09
C GLY A 294 5.68 -77.48 36.10
N GLY A 295 5.24 -77.24 34.86
CA GLY A 295 5.98 -76.47 33.86
C GLY A 295 5.92 -74.95 34.07
N GLN A 296 6.86 -74.23 33.46
CA GLN A 296 6.90 -72.77 33.49
C GLN A 296 5.98 -72.17 32.40
N ILE A 297 5.13 -71.21 32.77
CA ILE A 297 4.41 -70.36 31.82
C ILE A 297 5.17 -69.05 31.68
N THR A 298 5.48 -68.67 30.44
CA THR A 298 6.02 -67.36 30.12
C THR A 298 4.92 -66.48 29.55
N TYR A 299 4.76 -65.30 30.14
CA TYR A 299 3.92 -64.23 29.60
C TYR A 299 4.80 -63.21 28.90
N THR A 300 4.53 -62.93 27.64
CA THR A 300 5.22 -61.92 26.84
C THR A 300 4.27 -60.76 26.57
N ALA A 301 4.62 -59.60 27.13
CA ALA A 301 3.98 -58.33 26.90
C ALA A 301 4.68 -57.61 25.74
N THR A 302 3.96 -57.34 24.66
CA THR A 302 4.48 -56.61 23.48
C THR A 302 3.72 -55.30 23.32
N LEU A 303 4.44 -54.19 23.38
CA LEU A 303 3.92 -52.85 23.10
C LEU A 303 3.97 -52.56 21.60
N SER A 304 3.01 -51.80 21.08
CA SER A 304 3.02 -51.33 19.68
C SER A 304 4.07 -50.25 19.43
N ASN A 305 4.48 -49.52 20.47
CA ASN A 305 5.46 -48.44 20.42
C ASN A 305 6.54 -48.70 21.49
N PRO A 306 7.81 -48.29 21.24
CA PRO A 306 8.88 -48.49 22.20
C PRO A 306 8.63 -47.71 23.50
N ALA A 307 8.94 -48.32 24.64
CA ALA A 307 8.85 -47.65 25.93
C ALA A 307 10.04 -46.68 26.12
N GLY A 308 9.75 -45.43 26.50
CA GLY A 308 10.79 -44.43 26.80
C GLY A 308 11.53 -44.69 28.13
N THR A 309 10.89 -45.42 29.06
CA THR A 309 11.47 -45.82 30.34
C THR A 309 11.11 -47.27 30.66
N PRO A 310 11.88 -47.96 31.52
CA PRO A 310 11.51 -49.28 32.02
C PRO A 310 10.10 -49.26 32.62
N MET A 311 9.26 -50.19 32.18
CA MET A 311 7.91 -50.39 32.70
C MET A 311 7.99 -51.39 33.87
N THR A 312 7.32 -51.11 34.98
CA THR A 312 7.29 -51.96 36.19
C THR A 312 5.88 -52.39 36.53
#